data_AF-A0A944WMQ7-F1
#
_entry.id   AF-A0A944WMQ7-F1
#
_cell.length_a   1.000
_cell.length_b   1.000
_cell.length_c   1.000
_cell.angle_alpha   90.00
_cell.angle_beta   90.00
_cell.angle_gamma   90.00
#
_symmetry.space_group_name_H-M   'P 1'
#
loop_
_entity.id
_entity.type
_entity.pdbx_description
1 polymer ?
#
loop_
_entity_poly.entity_id
_entity_poly.type
_entity_poly.pdbx_seq_one_letter_code
_entity_poly.pdbx_strand_id
1 'polypeptide(L)'
;MTIQLADRQSSFILYLAQQSKGHAEVASLTDFAAPRQSAFNLTQSLRIIAKIRQMRNKVYQTELASTAVQTLKEVMEDHDAPASARIAAARISLGLAGDIGKHSQSQRNYEENLPEMTPEELSAIIDRWEGEKAAIAKDITPV
;
A
#
# COMPACT_ATOMS: atom_id res chain seq x y z
N MET A 1 -7.65 35.56 7.98
CA MET A 1 -8.16 34.27 8.49
C MET A 1 -6.97 33.48 9.03
N THR A 2 -6.78 33.44 10.35
CA THR A 2 -5.59 32.85 10.99
C THR A 2 -5.77 31.34 11.12
N ILE A 3 -5.21 30.59 10.18
CA ILE A 3 -5.11 29.13 10.22
C ILE A 3 -4.37 28.74 11.52
N GLN A 4 -5.03 27.99 12.43
CA GLN A 4 -4.45 27.58 13.71
C GLN A 4 -3.26 26.63 13.47
N LEU A 5 -2.33 26.53 14.42
CA LEU A 5 -1.11 25.72 14.28
C LEU A 5 -1.41 24.25 13.90
N ALA A 6 -2.52 23.68 14.40
CA ALA A 6 -2.97 22.33 14.06
C ALA A 6 -3.41 22.20 12.59
N ASP A 7 -4.03 23.25 12.04
CA ASP A 7 -4.45 23.30 10.65
C ASP A 7 -3.22 23.42 9.73
N ARG A 8 -2.22 24.23 10.10
CA ARG A 8 -0.95 24.35 9.34
C ARG A 8 -0.17 23.04 9.29
N GLN A 9 -0.10 22.32 10.42
CA GLN A 9 0.52 20.99 10.46
C GLN A 9 -0.22 19.99 9.57
N SER A 10 -1.54 20.04 9.53
CA SER A 10 -2.36 19.17 8.69
C SER A 10 -2.15 19.47 7.21
N SER A 11 -2.13 20.74 6.82
CA SER A 11 -1.78 21.17 5.46
C SER A 11 -0.36 20.76 5.08
N PHE A 12 0.61 20.89 6.01
CA PHE A 12 1.99 20.47 5.78
C PHE A 12 2.07 18.96 5.48
N ILE A 13 1.38 18.15 6.26
CA ILE A 13 1.30 16.69 6.05
C ILE A 13 0.67 16.37 4.69
N LEU A 14 -0.44 17.04 4.33
CA LEU A 14 -1.14 16.81 3.06
C LEU A 14 -0.23 17.11 1.86
N TYR A 15 0.36 18.31 1.82
CA TYR A 15 1.21 18.73 0.71
C TYR A 15 2.46 17.86 0.57
N LEU A 16 3.09 17.47 1.68
CA LEU A 16 4.26 16.60 1.66
C LEU A 16 3.93 15.15 1.27
N ALA A 17 2.70 14.71 1.49
CA ALA A 17 2.24 13.38 1.09
C ALA A 17 1.89 13.31 -0.40
N GLN A 18 1.32 14.38 -0.96
CA GLN A 18 0.84 14.42 -2.35
C GLN A 18 1.87 14.94 -3.36
N GLN A 19 2.78 15.83 -2.96
CA GLN A 19 3.69 16.52 -3.87
C GLN A 19 5.14 16.07 -3.68
N SER A 20 5.90 16.03 -4.78
CA SER A 20 7.36 15.79 -4.78
C SER A 20 8.16 17.04 -4.39
N LYS A 21 7.73 17.75 -3.33
CA LYS A 21 8.35 19.00 -2.87
C LYS A 21 9.24 18.80 -1.65
N GLY A 22 10.22 19.70 -1.49
CA GLY A 22 11.10 19.72 -0.32
C GLY A 22 10.37 20.17 0.95
N HIS A 23 10.77 19.65 2.10
CA HIS A 23 10.12 19.97 3.39
C HIS A 23 10.04 21.47 3.70
N ALA A 24 11.10 22.24 3.42
CA ALA A 24 11.11 23.68 3.65
C ALA A 24 10.17 24.44 2.69
N GLU A 25 10.02 23.95 1.45
CA GLU A 25 9.11 24.51 0.46
C GLU A 25 7.66 24.30 0.90
N VAL A 26 7.33 23.10 1.40
CA VAL A 26 5.99 22.80 1.92
C VAL A 26 5.67 23.65 3.17
N ALA A 27 6.65 23.88 4.06
CA ALA A 27 6.47 24.77 5.20
C ALA A 27 6.21 26.23 4.79
N SER A 28 6.84 26.70 3.70
CA SER A 28 6.56 28.03 3.15
C SER A 28 5.14 28.13 2.58
N LEU A 29 4.66 27.07 1.92
CA LEU A 29 3.30 27.00 1.34
C LEU A 29 2.18 26.90 2.39
N THR A 30 2.53 26.69 3.65
CA THR A 30 1.58 26.49 4.76
C THR A 30 1.66 27.62 5.81
N ASP A 31 2.23 28.76 5.41
CA ASP A 31 2.32 30.00 6.19
C ASP A 31 2.99 29.82 7.57
N PHE A 32 4.01 28.96 7.65
CA PHE A 32 4.87 28.93 8.84
C PHE A 32 5.77 30.17 8.87
N ALA A 33 5.83 30.84 10.02
CA ALA A 33 6.64 32.06 10.19
C ALA A 33 8.15 31.83 10.03
N ALA A 34 8.63 30.61 10.31
CA ALA A 34 10.03 30.21 10.14
C ALA A 34 10.12 28.85 9.40
N PRO A 35 9.90 28.81 8.06
CA PRO A 35 9.68 27.58 7.32
C PRO A 35 10.74 26.49 7.51
N ARG A 36 12.03 26.87 7.48
CA ARG A 36 13.14 25.90 7.65
C ARG A 36 13.15 25.27 9.04
N GLN A 37 13.01 26.09 10.09
CA GLN A 37 13.01 25.59 11.47
C GLN A 37 11.74 24.80 11.77
N SER A 38 10.58 25.26 11.28
CA SER A 38 9.32 24.55 11.42
C SER A 38 9.36 23.21 10.71
N ALA A 39 9.83 23.14 9.47
CA ALA A 39 10.03 21.89 8.74
C ALA A 39 10.96 20.95 9.51
N PHE A 40 12.10 21.43 9.98
CA PHE A 40 13.04 20.65 10.77
C PHE A 40 12.35 20.03 12.00
N ASN A 41 11.71 20.86 12.83
CA ASN A 41 11.02 20.40 14.04
C ASN A 41 9.90 19.39 13.74
N LEU A 42 9.13 19.62 12.67
CA LEU A 42 8.05 18.72 12.26
C LEU A 42 8.57 17.38 11.77
N THR A 43 9.67 17.38 11.02
CA THR A 43 10.30 16.14 10.52
C THR A 43 10.98 15.31 11.60
N GLN A 44 11.31 15.90 12.75
CA GLN A 44 11.83 15.17 13.92
C GLN A 44 10.72 14.53 14.77
N SER A 45 9.45 14.91 14.56
CA SER A 45 8.33 14.39 15.34
C SER A 45 7.86 13.03 14.82
N LEU A 46 8.00 11.96 15.63
CA LEU A 46 7.50 10.63 15.29
C LEU A 46 6.00 10.61 14.97
N ARG A 47 5.20 11.44 15.66
CA ARG A 47 3.77 11.58 15.39
C ARG A 47 3.51 12.15 13.99
N ILE A 48 4.27 13.15 13.57
CA ILE A 48 4.14 13.75 12.24
C ILE A 48 4.61 12.78 11.16
N ILE A 49 5.73 12.07 11.38
CA ILE A 49 6.21 11.02 10.48
C ILE A 49 5.14 9.93 10.28
N ALA A 50 4.53 9.45 11.36
CA ALA A 50 3.47 8.46 11.30
C ALA A 50 2.26 8.97 10.49
N LYS A 51 1.85 10.22 10.71
CA LYS A 51 0.76 10.86 9.94
C LYS A 51 1.09 11.03 8.46
N ILE A 52 2.33 11.38 8.10
CA ILE A 52 2.77 11.47 6.70
C ILE A 52 2.68 10.09 6.04
N ARG A 53 3.14 9.03 6.71
CA ARG A 53 3.03 7.64 6.20
C ARG A 53 1.56 7.24 6.00
N GLN A 54 0.71 7.53 6.99
CA GLN A 54 -0.72 7.28 6.90
C GLN A 54 -1.35 8.04 5.72
N MET A 55 -1.01 9.32 5.54
CA MET A 55 -1.53 10.13 4.45
C MET A 55 -1.06 9.60 3.08
N ARG A 56 0.21 9.22 2.94
CA ARG A 56 0.71 8.59 1.70
C ARG A 56 -0.01 7.29 1.38
N ASN A 57 -0.24 6.45 2.38
CA ASN A 57 -1.03 5.22 2.19
C ASN A 57 -2.46 5.55 1.75
N LYS A 58 -3.08 6.58 2.33
CA LYS A 58 -4.41 7.04 1.92
C LYS A 58 -4.41 7.50 0.46
N VAL A 59 -3.51 8.40 0.08
CA VAL A 59 -3.37 8.90 -1.31
C VAL A 59 -3.15 7.72 -2.28
N TYR A 60 -2.32 6.76 -1.89
CA TYR A 60 -2.10 5.56 -2.70
C TYR A 60 -3.39 4.75 -2.90
N GLN A 61 -4.11 4.45 -1.82
CA GLN A 61 -5.31 3.61 -1.84
C GLN A 61 -6.53 4.28 -2.46
N THR A 62 -6.68 5.61 -2.34
CA THR A 62 -7.88 6.32 -2.80
C THR A 62 -7.74 7.00 -4.16
N GLU A 63 -6.53 7.37 -4.57
CA GLU A 63 -6.32 8.17 -5.79
C GLU A 63 -5.39 7.45 -6.78
N LEU A 64 -4.17 7.10 -6.34
CA LEU A 64 -3.15 6.56 -7.25
C LEU A 64 -3.52 5.16 -7.76
N ALA A 65 -4.10 4.30 -6.92
CA ALA A 65 -4.52 2.97 -7.33
C ALA A 65 -5.57 3.03 -8.45
N SER A 66 -6.61 3.86 -8.30
CA SER A 66 -7.63 4.05 -9.33
C SER A 66 -7.07 4.66 -10.61
N THR A 67 -6.18 5.65 -10.48
CA THR A 67 -5.50 6.28 -11.63
C THR A 67 -4.61 5.28 -12.37
N ALA A 68 -3.89 4.42 -11.64
CA ALA A 68 -3.06 3.37 -12.22
C ALA A 68 -3.90 2.35 -13.00
N VAL A 69 -5.03 1.89 -12.43
CA VAL A 69 -5.96 0.99 -13.12
C VAL A 69 -6.52 1.63 -14.39
N GLN A 70 -6.92 2.89 -14.33
CA GLN A 70 -7.42 3.64 -15.49
C GLN A 70 -6.34 3.77 -16.58
N THR A 71 -5.11 4.12 -16.19
CA THR A 71 -3.96 4.21 -17.12
C THR A 71 -3.68 2.87 -17.80
N LEU A 72 -3.71 1.77 -17.03
CA LEU A 72 -3.51 0.44 -17.59
C LEU A 72 -4.59 0.10 -18.62
N LYS A 73 -5.85 0.46 -18.34
CA LYS A 73 -6.97 0.28 -19.27
C LYS A 73 -6.75 1.06 -20.57
N GLU A 74 -6.42 2.35 -20.46
CA GLU A 74 -6.16 3.21 -21.62
C GLU A 74 -5.02 2.67 -22.47
N VAL A 75 -3.91 2.25 -21.86
CA VAL A 75 -2.78 1.66 -22.57
C VAL A 75 -3.17 0.36 -23.28
N MET A 76 -4.01 -0.48 -22.67
CA MET A 76 -4.47 -1.73 -23.30
C MET A 76 -5.37 -1.48 -24.52
N GLU A 77 -6.20 -0.44 -24.47
CA GLU A 77 -7.15 -0.07 -25.53
C GLU A 77 -6.52 0.80 -26.63
N ASP A 78 -5.35 1.40 -26.38
CA ASP A 78 -4.63 2.24 -27.34
C ASP A 78 -4.01 1.41 -28.49
N HIS A 79 -4.58 1.55 -29.69
CA HIS A 79 -4.10 0.85 -30.88
C HIS A 79 -2.75 1.37 -31.40
N ASP A 80 -2.41 2.63 -31.10
CA ASP A 80 -1.16 3.28 -31.49
C ASP A 80 -0.02 3.01 -30.50
N ALA A 81 -0.34 2.56 -29.28
CA ALA A 81 0.66 2.14 -28.31
C ALA A 81 1.45 0.90 -28.80
N PRO A 82 2.76 0.82 -28.50
CA PRO A 82 3.56 -0.36 -28.81
C PRO A 82 2.95 -1.65 -28.23
N ALA A 83 2.98 -2.74 -29.00
CA ALA A 83 2.42 -4.03 -28.55
C ALA A 83 3.01 -4.50 -27.21
N SER A 84 4.30 -4.22 -26.96
CA SER A 84 4.96 -4.51 -25.68
C SER A 84 4.36 -3.76 -24.50
N ALA A 85 3.95 -2.50 -24.68
CA ALA A 85 3.31 -1.70 -23.64
C ALA A 85 1.92 -2.23 -23.31
N ARG A 86 1.12 -2.59 -24.33
CA ARG A 86 -0.19 -3.23 -24.15
C ARG A 86 -0.10 -4.55 -23.41
N ILE A 87 0.83 -5.41 -23.82
CA ILE A 87 1.06 -6.71 -23.16
C ILE A 87 1.52 -6.52 -21.72
N ALA A 88 2.41 -5.55 -21.47
CA ALA A 88 2.85 -5.23 -20.11
C ALA A 88 1.68 -4.77 -19.24
N ALA A 89 0.84 -3.86 -19.74
CA ALA A 89 -0.35 -3.39 -19.04
C ALA A 89 -1.33 -4.53 -18.73
N ALA A 90 -1.59 -5.41 -19.69
CA ALA A 90 -2.42 -6.60 -19.48
C ALA A 90 -1.85 -7.55 -18.42
N ARG A 91 -0.55 -7.81 -18.45
CA ARG A 91 0.11 -8.66 -17.43
C ARG A 91 0.04 -8.06 -16.04
N ILE A 92 0.24 -6.74 -15.91
CA ILE A 92 0.14 -6.07 -14.60
C ILE A 92 -1.29 -6.18 -14.07
N SER A 93 -2.30 -5.94 -14.90
CA SER A 93 -3.72 -6.08 -14.52
C SER A 93 -4.06 -7.49 -14.03
N LEU A 94 -3.63 -8.53 -14.75
CA LEU A 94 -3.83 -9.92 -14.34
C LEU A 94 -3.05 -10.27 -13.05
N GLY A 95 -1.86 -9.69 -12.87
CA GLY A 95 -1.09 -9.85 -11.64
C GLY A 95 -1.78 -9.22 -10.43
N LEU A 96 -2.42 -8.06 -10.61
CA LEU A 96 -3.21 -7.38 -9.57
C LEU A 96 -4.47 -8.17 -9.18
N ALA A 97 -5.12 -8.85 -10.14
CA ALA A 97 -6.26 -9.73 -9.90
C ALA A 97 -5.86 -11.09 -9.27
N GLY A 98 -4.56 -11.38 -9.20
CA GLY A 98 -4.07 -12.68 -8.74
C GLY A 98 -4.30 -13.81 -9.75
N ASP A 99 -4.54 -13.50 -11.03
CA ASP A 99 -4.64 -14.48 -12.12
C ASP A 99 -3.29 -15.11 -12.48
N ILE A 100 -2.22 -14.35 -12.29
CA ILE A 100 -0.87 -14.79 -12.62
C ILE A 100 0.12 -14.48 -11.48
N GLY A 101 1.14 -15.33 -11.34
CA GLY A 101 2.23 -15.15 -10.36
C GLY A 101 2.25 -16.21 -9.25
N LYS A 102 3.28 -16.18 -8.40
CA LYS A 102 3.51 -17.23 -7.37
C LYS A 102 2.34 -17.39 -6.38
N HIS A 103 1.55 -16.34 -6.15
CA HIS A 103 0.39 -16.37 -5.25
C HIS A 103 -0.88 -16.95 -5.93
N SER A 104 -0.97 -16.95 -7.26
CA SER A 104 -2.16 -17.46 -7.97
C SER A 104 -2.31 -18.98 -7.87
N GLN A 105 -1.20 -19.70 -7.72
CA GLN A 105 -1.18 -21.16 -7.58
C GLN A 105 -1.47 -21.63 -6.15
N SER A 106 -1.11 -20.83 -5.14
CA SER A 106 -1.20 -21.22 -3.73
C SER A 106 -2.50 -20.82 -3.05
N GLN A 107 -3.26 -19.84 -3.55
CA GLN A 107 -4.52 -19.41 -2.93
C GLN A 107 -5.78 -19.99 -3.61
N ARG A 108 -5.79 -20.08 -4.95
CA ARG A 108 -6.97 -20.57 -5.71
C ARG A 108 -7.36 -22.00 -5.35
N ASN A 109 -6.38 -22.88 -5.15
CA ASN A 109 -6.69 -24.29 -4.90
C ASN A 109 -7.29 -24.57 -3.52
N TYR A 110 -7.11 -23.69 -2.53
CA TYR A 110 -7.57 -23.96 -1.17
C TYR A 110 -8.85 -23.20 -0.85
N GLU A 111 -8.89 -21.89 -1.01
CA GLU A 111 -10.07 -21.09 -0.60
C GLU A 111 -11.31 -21.37 -1.46
N GLU A 112 -11.12 -21.72 -2.73
CA GLU A 112 -12.21 -21.99 -3.68
C GLU A 112 -12.80 -23.40 -3.51
N ASN A 113 -12.02 -24.36 -2.98
CA ASN A 113 -12.42 -25.77 -2.85
C ASN A 113 -12.83 -26.19 -1.43
N LEU A 114 -12.59 -25.37 -0.39
CA LEU A 114 -12.98 -25.70 1.00
C LEU A 114 -14.44 -26.18 1.16
N PRO A 115 -15.45 -25.60 0.46
CA PRO A 115 -16.84 -26.06 0.55
C PRO A 115 -17.11 -27.41 -0.13
N GLU A 116 -16.25 -27.84 -1.05
CA GLU A 116 -16.40 -29.03 -1.90
C GLU A 116 -15.53 -30.21 -1.45
N MET A 117 -14.65 -30.00 -0.46
CA MET A 117 -13.74 -31.01 0.07
C MET A 117 -14.43 -31.97 1.04
N THR A 118 -13.96 -33.22 1.06
CA THR A 118 -14.49 -34.21 2.02
C THR A 118 -13.96 -33.95 3.43
N PRO A 119 -14.63 -34.46 4.49
CA PRO A 119 -14.17 -34.32 5.87
C PRO A 119 -12.73 -34.81 6.09
N GLU A 120 -12.30 -35.84 5.37
CA GLU A 120 -10.95 -36.40 5.43
C GLU A 120 -9.91 -35.45 4.83
N GLU A 121 -10.24 -34.79 3.72
CA GLU A 121 -9.36 -33.82 3.07
C GLU A 121 -9.25 -32.53 3.89
N LEU A 122 -10.34 -32.11 4.53
CA LEU A 122 -10.33 -31.01 5.51
C LEU A 122 -9.49 -31.36 6.74
N SER A 123 -9.55 -32.59 7.23
CA SER A 123 -8.71 -33.06 8.35
C SER A 123 -7.22 -32.98 8.02
N ALA A 124 -6.82 -33.39 6.82
CA ALA A 124 -5.43 -33.32 6.38
C ALA A 124 -4.89 -31.89 6.28
N ILE A 125 -5.76 -30.91 5.97
CA ILE A 125 -5.40 -29.48 6.00
C ILE A 125 -5.20 -29.00 7.43
N ILE A 126 -6.07 -29.41 8.36
CA ILE A 126 -5.95 -29.06 9.79
C ILE A 126 -4.64 -29.60 10.36
N ASP A 127 -4.31 -30.86 10.11
CA ASP A 127 -3.07 -31.49 10.60
C ASP A 127 -1.82 -30.73 10.11
N ARG A 128 -1.85 -30.26 8.86
CA ARG A 128 -0.77 -29.47 8.28
C ARG A 128 -0.66 -28.09 8.91
N TRP A 129 -1.78 -27.38 9.13
CA TRP A 129 -1.77 -26.08 9.79
C TRP A 129 -1.33 -26.16 11.25
N GLU A 130 -1.67 -27.25 11.93
CA GLU A 130 -1.13 -27.53 13.26
C GLU A 130 0.39 -27.72 13.24
N GLY A 131 0.91 -28.43 12.22
CA GLY A 131 2.34 -28.55 11.97
C GLY A 131 3.03 -27.21 11.70
N GLU A 132 2.43 -26.36 10.85
CA GLU A 132 2.95 -25.01 10.55
C GLU A 132 2.91 -24.10 11.79
N LYS A 133 1.84 -24.18 12.59
CA LYS A 133 1.72 -23.47 13.88
C LYS A 133 2.77 -23.93 14.88
N ALA A 134 3.04 -25.24 14.95
CA ALA A 134 4.07 -25.79 15.81
C ALA A 134 5.49 -25.36 15.37
N ALA A 135 5.74 -25.28 14.07
CA ALA A 135 7.03 -24.82 13.53
C ALA A 135 7.32 -23.33 13.80
N ILE A 136 6.28 -22.51 13.93
CA ILE A 136 6.38 -21.07 14.23
C ILE A 136 6.49 -20.82 15.75
N ALA A 137 6.07 -21.78 16.59
CA ALA A 137 6.17 -21.65 18.03
C ALA A 137 7.64 -21.60 18.47
N LYS A 138 8.08 -20.45 18.97
CA LYS A 138 9.43 -20.25 19.49
C LYS A 138 9.49 -20.78 20.93
N ASP A 139 10.47 -21.63 21.22
CA ASP A 139 10.71 -22.14 22.58
C ASP A 139 11.08 -20.97 23.51
N ILE A 140 10.29 -20.81 24.57
CA ILE A 140 10.44 -19.76 25.59
C ILE A 140 10.77 -20.36 26.97
N THR A 141 11.16 -21.64 27.03
CA THR A 141 11.51 -22.27 28.29
C THR A 141 12.75 -21.58 28.88
N PRO A 142 12.65 -20.94 30.07
CA PRO A 142 13.79 -20.26 30.67
C PRO A 142 14.81 -21.31 31.15
N VAL A 143 16.09 -21.07 30.84
CA VAL A 143 17.23 -21.82 31.42
C VAL A 143 17.51 -21.32 32.82
#